data_AF-A0A7S4RD43-F1
#
_entry.id   AF-A0A7S4RD43-F1
#
_cell.length_a   1.000
_cell.length_b   1.000
_cell.length_c   1.000
_cell.angle_alpha   90.00
_cell.angle_beta   90.00
_cell.angle_gamma   90.00
#
_symmetry.space_group_name_H-M   'P 1'
#
loop_
_entity.id
_entity.type
_entity.pdbx_description
1 polymer ?
#
loop_
_entity_poly.entity_id
_entity_poly.type
_entity_poly.pdbx_seq_one_letter_code
_entity_poly.pdbx_strand_id
1 'polypeptide(L)'
;DLCEKHEVQGFPTIKYGDPGDLKDYEGGRDYEDLKKFADENLGPQCGPDYMDLCDDKKKKSIQKYQAMSAEDLEAKIKKAQSAVEVDIPVMKKVIGYLKSKAKGEL
;
A
#
# COMPACT_ATOMS: atom_id res chain seq x y z
N ASP A 1 0.52 14.18 -17.27
CA ASP A 1 -0.67 13.70 -16.52
C ASP A 1 -0.90 12.20 -16.37
N LEU A 2 -0.70 11.29 -17.33
CA LEU A 2 -0.81 9.86 -17.00
C LEU A 2 0.44 9.33 -16.26
N CYS A 3 1.63 9.63 -16.78
CA CYS A 3 2.89 9.20 -16.18
C CYS A 3 3.09 9.77 -14.77
N GLU A 4 2.78 11.05 -14.57
CA GLU A 4 2.87 11.71 -13.25
C GLU A 4 1.88 11.11 -12.24
N LYS A 5 0.62 10.87 -12.65
CA LYS A 5 -0.38 10.24 -11.78
C LYS A 5 0.07 8.88 -11.24
N HIS A 6 0.82 8.14 -12.04
CA HIS A 6 1.32 6.83 -11.68
C HIS A 6 2.81 6.84 -11.31
N GLU A 7 3.40 8.01 -11.06
CA GLU A 7 4.78 8.17 -10.60
C GLU A 7 5.82 7.48 -11.51
N VAL A 8 5.59 7.50 -12.83
CA VAL A 8 6.55 6.99 -13.82
C VAL A 8 7.64 8.03 -14.06
N GLN A 9 8.82 7.78 -13.48
CA GLN A 9 9.97 8.70 -13.50
C GLN A 9 11.04 8.36 -14.55
N GLY A 10 10.96 7.19 -15.19
CA GLY A 10 11.96 6.74 -16.17
C GLY A 10 11.45 5.57 -17.00
N PHE A 11 12.21 5.20 -18.04
CA PHE A 11 11.88 4.08 -18.90
C PHE A 11 13.00 3.04 -18.94
N PRO A 12 12.67 1.74 -18.98
CA PRO A 12 11.31 1.19 -18.85
C PRO A 12 10.84 1.10 -17.38
N THR A 13 9.60 1.50 -17.07
CA THR A 13 8.92 1.21 -15.78
C THR A 13 7.79 0.23 -16.03
N ILE A 14 7.72 -0.84 -15.25
CA ILE A 14 6.64 -1.82 -15.29
C ILE A 14 5.89 -1.70 -13.96
N LYS A 15 4.57 -1.53 -14.05
CA LYS A 15 3.66 -1.55 -12.89
C LYS A 15 2.59 -2.61 -13.12
N TYR A 16 2.09 -3.20 -12.04
CA TYR A 16 1.09 -4.26 -12.08
C TYR A 16 0.02 -4.08 -10.99
N GLY A 17 -1.11 -4.75 -11.14
CA GLY A 17 -2.20 -4.74 -10.15
C GLY A 17 -3.44 -3.97 -10.61
N ASP A 18 -4.20 -3.48 -9.64
CA ASP A 18 -5.44 -2.73 -9.87
C ASP A 18 -5.13 -1.29 -10.34
N PRO A 19 -5.91 -0.69 -11.26
CA PRO A 19 -5.68 0.69 -11.71
C PRO A 19 -5.68 1.74 -10.60
N GLY A 20 -6.36 1.48 -9.48
CA GLY A 20 -6.38 2.31 -8.28
C GLY A 20 -5.27 2.02 -7.26
N ASP A 21 -4.55 0.90 -7.40
CA ASP A 21 -3.46 0.46 -6.51
C ASP A 21 -2.35 -0.26 -7.33
N LEU A 22 -1.78 0.46 -8.30
CA LEU A 22 -0.68 -0.06 -9.11
C LEU A 22 0.59 -0.16 -8.26
N LYS A 23 1.26 -1.32 -8.34
CA LYS A 23 2.51 -1.63 -7.64
C LYS A 23 3.68 -1.69 -8.60
N ASP A 24 4.86 -1.30 -8.11
CA ASP A 24 6.09 -1.35 -8.89
C ASP A 24 6.60 -2.80 -9.06
N TYR A 25 6.94 -3.16 -10.30
CA TYR A 25 7.61 -4.40 -10.60
C TYR A 25 9.13 -4.23 -10.53
N GLU A 26 9.73 -4.85 -9.52
CA GLU A 26 11.18 -4.81 -9.25
C GLU A 26 11.90 -6.12 -9.64
N GLY A 27 11.21 -7.04 -10.32
CA GLY A 27 11.79 -8.32 -10.77
C GLY A 27 12.63 -8.22 -12.05
N GLY A 28 13.23 -9.34 -12.44
CA GLY A 28 14.00 -9.43 -13.68
C GLY A 28 13.12 -9.30 -14.92
N ARG A 29 13.66 -8.73 -15.99
CA ARG A 29 12.87 -8.32 -17.17
C ARG A 29 13.00 -9.28 -18.35
N ASP A 30 13.63 -10.42 -18.14
CA ASP A 30 13.57 -11.50 -19.11
C ASP A 30 12.23 -12.22 -19.03
N TYR A 31 11.97 -13.03 -20.06
CA TYR A 31 10.70 -13.73 -20.19
C TYR A 31 10.41 -14.67 -19.02
N GLU A 32 11.43 -15.37 -18.51
CA GLU A 32 11.24 -16.38 -17.46
C GLU A 32 10.87 -15.71 -16.12
N ASP A 33 11.55 -14.62 -15.78
CA ASP A 33 11.26 -13.84 -14.56
C ASP A 33 9.90 -13.16 -14.62
N LEU A 34 9.53 -12.59 -15.77
CA LEU A 34 8.21 -11.98 -15.96
C LEU A 34 7.09 -13.03 -15.91
N LYS A 35 7.29 -14.19 -16.54
CA LYS A 35 6.33 -15.29 -16.53
C LYS A 35 6.13 -15.83 -15.12
N LYS A 36 7.22 -16.10 -14.40
CA LYS A 36 7.15 -16.58 -13.01
C LYS A 36 6.42 -15.58 -12.13
N PHE A 37 6.74 -14.29 -12.26
CA PHE A 37 6.04 -13.25 -11.53
C PHE A 37 4.55 -13.23 -11.84
N ALA A 38 4.18 -13.33 -13.12
CA ALA A 38 2.80 -13.39 -13.55
C ALA A 38 2.05 -14.59 -12.94
N ASP A 39 2.65 -15.78 -13.01
CA ASP A 39 2.06 -17.01 -12.49
C ASP A 39 1.86 -16.96 -10.96
N GLU A 40 2.77 -16.30 -10.22
CA GLU A 40 2.74 -16.27 -8.75
C GLU A 40 1.93 -15.09 -8.17
N ASN A 41 1.85 -13.96 -8.89
CA ASN A 41 1.38 -12.69 -8.32
C ASN A 41 0.23 -12.05 -9.11
N LEU A 42 0.04 -12.42 -10.38
CA LEU A 42 -1.03 -11.88 -11.20
C LEU A 42 -2.21 -12.85 -11.25
N GLY A 43 -3.40 -12.25 -11.21
CA GLY A 43 -4.65 -12.96 -11.01
C GLY A 43 -5.61 -12.03 -10.28
N PRO A 44 -6.89 -12.41 -10.18
CA PRO A 44 -7.82 -11.63 -9.38
C PRO A 44 -7.30 -11.57 -7.94
N GLN A 45 -7.30 -10.37 -7.38
CA GLN A 45 -6.84 -10.11 -6.01
C GLN A 45 -8.05 -9.84 -5.15
N CYS A 46 -7.96 -10.15 -3.85
CA CYS A 46 -8.99 -9.79 -2.88
C CYS A 46 -9.35 -8.30 -3.00
N GLY A 47 -10.61 -8.00 -3.32
CA GLY A 47 -11.14 -6.65 -3.49
C GLY A 47 -12.66 -6.64 -3.66
N PRO A 48 -13.26 -5.45 -3.83
CA PRO A 48 -14.70 -5.25 -4.06
C PRO A 48 -15.33 -6.23 -5.07
N ASP A 49 -14.65 -6.48 -6.18
CA ASP A 49 -15.14 -7.31 -7.28
C ASP A 49 -14.78 -8.80 -7.12
N TYR A 50 -13.91 -9.15 -6.17
CA TYR A 50 -13.41 -10.50 -5.94
C TYR A 50 -13.42 -10.86 -4.45
N MET A 51 -14.58 -10.70 -3.82
CA MET A 51 -14.77 -10.94 -2.38
C MET A 51 -14.48 -12.38 -1.97
N ASP A 52 -14.57 -13.35 -2.88
CA ASP A 52 -14.28 -14.75 -2.60
C ASP A 52 -12.79 -15.04 -2.36
N LEU A 53 -11.91 -14.14 -2.81
CA LEU A 53 -10.47 -14.23 -2.60
C LEU A 53 -10.00 -13.57 -1.29
N CYS A 54 -10.92 -12.98 -0.52
CA CYS A 54 -10.63 -12.31 0.73
C CYS A 54 -10.84 -13.22 1.95
N ASP A 55 -10.04 -13.03 3.00
CA ASP A 55 -10.36 -13.56 4.32
C ASP A 55 -11.54 -12.80 4.97
N ASP A 56 -12.18 -13.39 5.98
CA ASP A 56 -13.36 -12.82 6.64
C ASP A 56 -13.14 -11.41 7.21
N LYS A 57 -11.92 -11.09 7.65
CA LYS A 57 -11.61 -9.77 8.20
C LYS A 57 -11.58 -8.73 7.07
N LYS A 58 -10.95 -9.08 5.94
CA LYS A 58 -10.91 -8.23 4.76
C LYS A 58 -12.30 -8.05 4.15
N LYS A 59 -13.10 -9.12 4.01
CA LYS A 59 -14.50 -9.03 3.53
C LYS A 59 -15.33 -8.05 4.38
N LYS A 60 -15.28 -8.18 5.70
CA LYS A 60 -15.98 -7.27 6.63
C LYS A 60 -15.51 -5.83 6.50
N SER A 61 -14.21 -5.63 6.29
CA SER A 61 -13.64 -4.29 6.10
C SER A 61 -14.09 -3.68 4.78
N ILE A 62 -14.05 -4.44 3.68
CA ILE A 62 -14.50 -4.01 2.36
C ILE A 62 -15.99 -3.62 2.41
N GLN A 63 -16.87 -4.47 2.96
CA GLN A 63 -18.30 -4.15 3.10
C GLN A 63 -18.53 -2.88 3.94
N LYS A 64 -17.80 -2.73 5.05
CA LYS A 64 -17.88 -1.54 5.90
C LYS A 64 -17.51 -0.27 5.13
N TYR A 65 -16.47 -0.32 4.31
CA TYR A 65 -15.99 0.84 3.55
C TYR A 65 -16.83 1.11 2.30
N GLN A 66 -17.36 0.08 1.63
CA GLN A 66 -18.31 0.22 0.53
C GLN A 66 -19.62 0.91 0.94
N ALA A 67 -20.00 0.81 2.22
CA ALA A 67 -21.16 1.51 2.77
C ALA A 67 -20.91 3.01 3.06
N MET A 68 -19.69 3.52 2.83
CA MET A 68 -19.32 4.92 3.05
C MET A 68 -19.30 5.72 1.74
N SER A 69 -19.40 7.05 1.84
CA SER A 69 -19.19 7.92 0.68
C SER A 69 -17.71 7.96 0.27
N ALA A 70 -17.45 8.28 -0.99
CA ALA A 70 -16.08 8.47 -1.47
C ALA A 70 -15.35 9.58 -0.67
N GLU A 71 -16.04 10.68 -0.36
CA GLU A 71 -15.51 11.79 0.43
C GLU A 71 -15.10 11.35 1.84
N ASP A 72 -15.90 10.51 2.50
CA ASP A 72 -15.56 9.97 3.82
C ASP A 72 -14.34 9.05 3.76
N LEU A 73 -14.21 8.26 2.69
CA LEU A 73 -13.07 7.38 2.48
C LEU A 73 -11.80 8.20 2.23
N GLU A 74 -11.87 9.24 1.40
CA GLU A 74 -10.76 10.17 1.15
C GLU A 74 -10.30 10.87 2.43
N ALA A 75 -11.24 11.38 3.24
CA ALA A 75 -10.92 12.00 4.52
C ALA A 75 -10.22 11.04 5.49
N LYS A 76 -10.65 9.76 5.49
CA LYS A 76 -9.99 8.71 6.28
C LYS A 76 -8.59 8.38 5.76
N ILE A 77 -8.40 8.28 4.44
CA ILE A 77 -7.09 8.04 3.82
C ILE A 77 -6.13 9.17 4.21
N LYS A 78 -6.55 10.44 4.08
CA LYS A 78 -5.71 11.59 4.44
C LYS A 78 -5.27 11.57 5.91
N LYS A 79 -6.17 11.21 6.83
CA LYS A 79 -5.84 11.08 8.25
C LYS A 79 -4.91 9.89 8.53
N ALA A 80 -5.09 8.77 7.82
CA ALA A 80 -4.19 7.62 7.94
C ALA A 80 -2.80 7.95 7.38
N GLN A 81 -2.70 8.64 6.25
CA GLN A 81 -1.44 9.10 5.66
C GLN A 81 -0.66 9.99 6.63
N SER A 82 -1.31 10.99 7.26
CA SER A 82 -0.63 11.82 8.26
C SER A 82 -0.11 11.01 9.45
N ALA A 83 -0.86 10.00 9.89
CA ALA A 83 -0.41 9.12 10.96
C ALA A 83 0.83 8.30 10.54
N VAL A 84 0.89 7.83 9.29
CA VAL A 84 2.01 7.05 8.76
C VAL A 84 3.25 7.92 8.52
N GLU A 85 3.08 9.09 7.92
CA GLU A 85 4.18 9.96 7.48
C GLU A 85 4.72 10.85 8.60
N VAL A 86 3.87 11.27 9.55
CA VAL A 86 4.25 12.21 10.61
C VAL A 86 4.29 11.51 11.96
N ASP A 87 3.18 10.94 12.38
CA ASP A 87 3.03 10.49 13.76
C ASP A 87 3.91 9.26 14.06
N ILE A 88 3.95 8.25 13.19
CA ILE A 88 4.77 7.06 13.40
C ILE A 88 6.27 7.39 13.48
N PRO A 89 6.87 8.18 12.57
CA PRO A 89 8.27 8.60 12.69
C PRO A 89 8.55 9.40 13.97
N VAL A 90 7.67 10.32 14.36
CA VAL A 90 7.81 11.06 15.61
C VAL A 90 7.75 10.13 16.82
N MET A 91 6.77 9.22 16.86
CA MET A 91 6.65 8.22 17.92
C MET A 91 7.90 7.35 18.01
N LYS A 92 8.48 6.91 16.88
CA LYS A 92 9.74 6.16 16.87
C LYS A 92 10.90 6.96 17.47
N LYS A 93 11.04 8.25 17.13
CA LYS A 93 12.05 9.14 17.72
C LYS A 93 11.86 9.30 19.22
N VAL A 94 10.62 9.50 19.67
CA VAL A 94 10.27 9.62 21.09
C VAL A 94 10.58 8.31 21.83
N ILE A 95 10.25 7.15 21.27
CA ILE A 95 10.63 5.85 21.84
C ILE A 95 12.15 5.74 21.98
N GLY A 96 12.92 6.18 20.98
CA GLY A 96 14.39 6.23 21.05
C GLY A 96 14.89 7.10 22.20
N TYR A 97 14.38 8.33 22.31
CA TYR A 97 14.72 9.26 23.39
C TYR A 97 14.37 8.73 24.78
N LEU A 98 13.18 8.13 24.95
CA LEU A 98 12.77 7.56 26.23
C LEU A 98 13.65 6.37 26.64
N LYS A 99 14.08 5.56 25.67
CA LYS A 99 15.01 4.44 25.92
C LYS A 99 16.41 4.91 26.30
N SER A 100 16.95 5.95 25.67
CA SER A 100 18.28 6.49 26.04
C SER A 100 18.25 7.18 27.40
N LYS A 101 17.18 7.93 27.69
CA LYS A 101 16.97 8.54 29.02
C LYS A 101 16.88 7.49 30.13
N ALA A 102 16.20 6.36 29.87
CA ALA A 102 16.09 5.26 30.84
C ALA A 102 17.43 4.54 31.11
N LYS A 103 18.42 4.67 30.22
CA LYS A 103 19.77 4.08 30.37
C LYS A 103 20.81 5.03 30.96
N GLY A 104 20.47 6.30 31.20
CA GLY A 104 21.41 7.30 31.72
C GLY A 104 22.51 7.72 30.73
N GLU A 105 22.29 7.55 29.43
CA GLU A 105 23.25 7.85 28.34
C GLU A 105 23.13 9.30 27.81
N LEU A 106 22.40 10.17 28.53
CA LEU A 106 22.12 11.57 28.20
C LEU A 106 22.45 12.49 29.37
#